data_AF-A0A1A9HMV8-F1
#
_entry.id   AF-A0A1A9HMV8-F1
#
_cell.length_a   1.000
_cell.length_b   1.000
_cell.length_c   1.000
_cell.angle_alpha   90.00
_cell.angle_beta   90.00
_cell.angle_gamma   90.00
#
_symmetry.space_group_name_H-M   'P 1'
#
loop_
_entity.id
_entity.type
_entity.pdbx_description
1 polymer ?
#
loop_
_entity_poly.entity_id
_entity_poly.type
_entity_poly.pdbx_seq_one_letter_code
_entity_poly.pdbx_strand_id
1 'polypeptide(L)'
;MRRYEVILERVMVPYHQRELACVIAMQVLDARLGGPAGVVDAFNAASAVTGGDTRWAVPESASRADVAAVKRWRRATEAALDAIEQGFAHVFVGMSAQEIELARADESLSIVPHLMEVPARLLSEARVGLPWSATAAVVVSAAAQAAMVPPTSMLSHMPTLAHAAMLAR
;
A
#
# COMPACT_ATOMS: atom_id res chain seq x y z
N MET A 1 -7.51 -9.42 -9.33
CA MET A 1 -7.42 -9.15 -7.89
C MET A 1 -6.70 -7.81 -7.70
N ARG A 2 -7.22 -6.94 -6.83
CA ARG A 2 -6.55 -5.68 -6.47
C ARG A 2 -5.24 -6.01 -5.76
N ARG A 3 -4.17 -5.25 -6.04
CA ARG A 3 -2.81 -5.48 -5.48
C ARG A 3 -2.48 -4.60 -4.29
N TYR A 4 -3.30 -3.59 -4.02
CA TYR A 4 -3.12 -2.66 -2.91
C TYR A 4 -4.47 -2.02 -2.54
N GLU A 5 -4.53 -1.50 -1.33
CA GLU A 5 -5.57 -0.59 -0.84
C GLU A 5 -5.01 0.81 -0.66
N VAL A 6 -5.83 1.83 -0.90
CA VAL A 6 -5.48 3.24 -0.67
C VAL A 6 -5.94 3.65 0.73
N ILE A 7 -5.05 4.30 1.46
CA ILE A 7 -5.37 4.99 2.70
C ILE A 7 -5.32 6.49 2.43
N LEU A 8 -6.47 7.14 2.63
CA LEU A 8 -6.58 8.60 2.64
C LEU A 8 -6.52 9.08 4.09
N GLU A 9 -5.51 9.87 4.41
CA GLU A 9 -5.28 10.46 5.72
C GLU A 9 -5.58 11.95 5.69
N ARG A 10 -6.49 12.38 6.56
CA ARG A 10 -6.90 13.79 6.74
C ARG A 10 -7.48 14.46 5.49
N VAL A 11 -7.82 13.68 4.45
CA VAL A 11 -8.45 14.15 3.21
C VAL A 11 -9.92 14.51 3.46
N MET A 12 -10.30 15.72 3.08
CA MET A 12 -11.65 16.24 3.31
C MET A 12 -12.64 15.72 2.27
N VAL A 13 -13.29 14.61 2.59
CA VAL A 13 -14.34 14.00 1.76
C VAL A 13 -15.57 13.63 2.61
N PRO A 14 -16.79 13.72 2.06
CA PRO A 14 -17.98 13.25 2.76
C PRO A 14 -17.82 11.76 3.11
N TYR A 15 -18.14 11.38 4.35
CA TYR A 15 -17.90 10.01 4.86
C TYR A 15 -18.47 8.92 3.94
N HIS A 16 -19.70 9.11 3.46
CA HIS A 16 -20.39 8.17 2.58
C HIS A 16 -19.78 8.07 1.17
N GLN A 17 -18.89 8.99 0.79
CA GLN A 17 -18.19 9.02 -0.50
C GLN A 17 -16.70 8.68 -0.38
N ARG A 18 -16.24 8.27 0.81
CA ARG A 18 -14.83 7.91 1.03
C ARG A 18 -14.36 6.80 0.11
N GLU A 19 -15.21 5.81 -0.17
CA GLU A 19 -14.88 4.74 -1.12
C GLU A 19 -14.69 5.26 -2.55
N LEU A 20 -15.51 6.22 -2.98
CA LEU A 20 -15.37 6.86 -4.29
C LEU A 20 -14.04 7.63 -4.38
N ALA A 21 -13.66 8.35 -3.32
CA ALA A 21 -12.36 9.02 -3.25
C ALA A 21 -11.19 8.04 -3.36
N CYS A 22 -11.27 6.89 -2.67
CA CYS A 22 -10.27 5.83 -2.82
C CYS A 22 -10.22 5.28 -4.25
N VAL A 23 -11.37 5.10 -4.92
CA VAL A 23 -11.43 4.64 -6.32
C VAL A 23 -10.78 5.64 -7.27
N ILE A 24 -11.05 6.94 -7.11
CA ILE A 24 -10.41 8.01 -7.91
C ILE A 24 -8.90 7.97 -7.71
N ALA A 25 -8.44 7.92 -6.46
CA ALA A 25 -7.02 7.81 -6.14
C ALA A 25 -6.38 6.59 -6.81
N MET A 26 -6.99 5.41 -6.69
CA MET A 26 -6.49 4.18 -7.33
C MET A 26 -6.37 4.33 -8.85
N GLN A 27 -7.40 4.88 -9.51
CA GLN A 27 -7.38 5.07 -10.96
C GLN A 27 -6.26 6.01 -11.40
N VAL A 28 -6.04 7.10 -10.66
CA VAL A 28 -4.97 8.06 -10.97
C VAL A 28 -3.59 7.44 -10.71
N LEU A 29 -3.42 6.72 -9.60
CA LEU A 29 -2.16 6.04 -9.28
C LEU A 29 -1.83 5.00 -10.35
N ASP A 30 -2.80 4.15 -10.73
CA ASP A 30 -2.64 3.15 -11.77
C ASP A 30 -2.25 3.80 -13.11
N ALA A 31 -2.93 4.87 -13.51
CA ALA A 31 -2.62 5.58 -14.75
C ALA A 31 -1.22 6.22 -14.74
N ARG A 32 -0.79 6.78 -13.61
CA ARG A 32 0.50 7.48 -13.48
C ARG A 32 1.68 6.53 -13.33
N LEU A 33 1.49 5.37 -12.71
CA LEU A 33 2.57 4.48 -12.32
C LEU A 33 2.67 3.21 -13.15
N GLY A 34 1.79 3.02 -14.14
CA GLY A 34 1.84 1.88 -15.06
C GLY A 34 1.05 0.67 -14.58
N GLY A 35 -0.06 0.92 -13.91
CA GLY A 35 -0.98 -0.07 -13.35
C GLY A 35 -0.60 -0.53 -11.93
N PRO A 36 -1.36 -1.50 -11.37
CA PRO A 36 -1.27 -1.83 -9.96
C PRO A 36 0.09 -2.35 -9.49
N ALA A 37 0.87 -2.98 -10.37
CA ALA A 37 2.23 -3.42 -10.07
C ALA A 37 3.17 -2.23 -9.87
N GLY A 38 3.13 -1.27 -10.80
CA GLY A 38 3.97 -0.08 -10.75
C GLY A 38 3.65 0.84 -9.57
N VAL A 39 2.41 0.83 -9.10
CA VAL A 39 2.01 1.53 -7.86
C VAL A 39 2.73 0.95 -6.64
N VAL A 40 2.68 -0.38 -6.47
CA VAL A 40 3.35 -1.08 -5.36
C VAL A 40 4.87 -0.91 -5.44
N ASP A 41 5.46 -1.04 -6.64
CA ASP A 41 6.90 -0.89 -6.84
C ASP A 41 7.37 0.53 -6.51
N ALA A 42 6.64 1.55 -6.98
CA ALA A 42 6.97 2.94 -6.70
C ALA A 42 6.83 3.29 -5.20
N PHE A 43 5.79 2.77 -4.54
CA PHE A 43 5.62 2.94 -3.10
C PHE A 43 6.75 2.28 -2.33
N ASN A 44 7.07 1.02 -2.61
CA ASN A 44 8.13 0.29 -1.92
C ASN A 44 9.50 0.95 -2.13
N ALA A 45 9.78 1.42 -3.35
CA ALA A 45 11.02 2.13 -3.65
C ALA A 45 11.13 3.45 -2.88
N ALA A 46 10.04 4.22 -2.78
CA ALA A 46 10.02 5.45 -1.99
C ALA A 46 10.15 5.17 -0.48
N SER A 47 9.37 4.23 0.03
CA SER A 47 9.35 3.83 1.44
C SER A 47 10.69 3.26 1.93
N ALA A 48 11.43 2.54 1.07
CA ALA A 48 12.76 2.04 1.39
C ALA A 48 13.77 3.17 1.63
N VAL A 49 13.60 4.32 0.97
CA VAL A 49 14.49 5.49 1.11
C VAL A 49 14.10 6.34 2.31
N THR A 50 12.81 6.50 2.56
CA THR A 50 12.30 7.40 3.60
C THR A 50 11.99 6.72 4.94
N GLY A 51 12.27 5.42 5.07
CA GLY A 51 12.06 4.69 6.33
C GLY A 51 10.59 4.34 6.60
N GLY A 52 9.76 4.22 5.55
CA GLY A 52 8.35 3.85 5.64
C GLY A 52 7.37 5.03 5.66
N ASP A 53 7.82 6.24 5.94
CA ASP A 53 7.00 7.45 5.81
C ASP A 53 7.49 8.29 4.63
N THR A 54 6.73 8.34 3.55
CA THR A 54 7.11 9.06 2.32
C THR A 54 7.10 10.59 2.45
N ARG A 55 6.56 11.12 3.57
CA ARG A 55 6.63 12.55 3.92
C ARG A 55 8.01 12.95 4.44
N TRP A 56 8.79 12.00 4.96
CA TRP A 56 10.08 12.30 5.54
C TRP A 56 11.07 12.79 4.49
N ALA A 57 12.04 13.60 4.93
CA ALA A 57 13.06 14.12 4.06
C ALA A 57 13.87 12.99 3.43
N VAL A 58 14.25 13.15 2.16
CA VAL A 58 15.17 12.22 1.51
C VAL A 58 16.55 12.41 2.15
N PRO A 59 17.22 11.35 2.64
CA PRO A 59 18.55 11.46 3.23
C PRO A 59 19.54 12.08 2.25
N GLU A 60 20.48 12.90 2.74
CA GLU A 60 21.52 13.52 1.89
C GLU A 60 22.44 12.49 1.22
N SER A 61 22.55 11.30 1.81
CA SER A 61 23.29 10.16 1.28
C SER A 61 22.57 9.40 0.16
N ALA A 62 21.30 9.73 -0.14
CA ALA A 62 20.50 9.02 -1.13
C ALA A 62 21.05 9.20 -2.54
N SER A 63 21.00 8.13 -3.35
CA SER A 63 21.45 8.20 -4.73
C SER A 63 20.49 9.03 -5.60
N ARG A 64 20.93 9.42 -6.81
CA ARG A 64 20.04 10.09 -7.77
C ARG A 64 18.81 9.23 -8.14
N ALA A 65 18.97 7.92 -8.15
CA ALA A 65 17.87 6.98 -8.43
C ALA A 65 16.85 6.97 -7.29
N ASP A 66 17.31 7.00 -6.04
CA ASP A 66 16.46 7.05 -4.84
C ASP A 66 15.65 8.34 -4.81
N VAL A 67 16.29 9.48 -5.08
CA VAL A 67 15.62 10.78 -5.19
C VAL A 67 14.55 10.76 -6.30
N ALA A 68 14.85 10.12 -7.43
CA ALA A 68 13.89 9.99 -8.53
C ALA A 68 12.70 9.09 -8.16
N ALA A 69 12.93 8.00 -7.43
CA ALA A 69 11.87 7.11 -6.94
C ALA A 69 10.91 7.84 -5.98
N VAL A 70 11.45 8.56 -4.99
CA VAL A 70 10.64 9.35 -4.05
C VAL A 70 9.86 10.44 -4.78
N LYS A 71 10.49 11.17 -5.72
CA LYS A 71 9.79 12.19 -6.53
C LYS A 71 8.70 11.58 -7.41
N ARG A 72 8.93 10.40 -7.98
CA ARG A 72 7.93 9.69 -8.79
C ARG A 72 6.69 9.35 -7.97
N TRP A 73 6.88 8.83 -6.76
CA TRP A 73 5.80 8.56 -5.83
C TRP A 73 5.04 9.83 -5.45
N ARG A 74 5.76 10.87 -4.97
CA ARG A 74 5.16 12.14 -4.54
C ARG A 74 4.31 12.81 -5.63
N ARG A 75 4.80 12.85 -6.86
CA ARG A 75 4.03 13.41 -7.99
C ARG A 75 2.76 12.63 -8.30
N ALA A 76 2.80 11.30 -8.13
CA ALA A 76 1.62 10.47 -8.35
C ALA A 76 0.59 10.67 -7.22
N THR A 77 1.05 10.81 -5.97
CA THR A 77 0.16 11.09 -4.83
C THR A 77 -0.44 12.49 -4.90
N GLU A 78 0.35 13.50 -5.27
CA GLU A 78 -0.12 14.88 -5.50
C GLU A 78 -1.22 14.87 -6.57
N ALA A 79 -0.96 14.26 -7.74
CA ALA A 79 -1.95 14.16 -8.80
C ALA A 79 -3.24 13.43 -8.39
N ALA A 80 -3.13 12.43 -7.51
CA ALA A 80 -4.30 11.71 -6.99
C ALA A 80 -5.12 12.58 -6.02
N LEU A 81 -4.45 13.35 -5.15
CA LEU A 81 -5.11 14.29 -4.24
C LEU A 81 -5.77 15.45 -5.00
N ASP A 82 -5.12 15.96 -6.05
CA ASP A 82 -5.69 16.99 -6.93
C ASP A 82 -6.93 16.48 -7.67
N ALA A 83 -6.92 15.22 -8.11
CA ALA A 83 -8.10 14.61 -8.75
C ALA A 83 -9.27 14.43 -7.77
N ILE A 84 -8.97 14.09 -6.51
CA ILE A 84 -9.97 14.05 -5.44
C ILE A 84 -10.52 15.46 -5.20
N GLU A 85 -9.67 16.47 -5.04
CA GLU A 85 -10.11 17.85 -4.88
C GLU A 85 -11.09 18.28 -5.98
N GLN A 86 -10.74 18.02 -7.24
CA GLN A 86 -11.61 18.35 -8.37
C GLN A 86 -12.94 17.58 -8.33
N GLY A 87 -12.91 16.31 -7.91
CA GLY A 87 -14.11 15.48 -7.75
C GLY A 87 -15.01 15.88 -6.58
N PHE A 88 -14.43 16.46 -5.52
CA PHE A 88 -15.13 16.83 -4.28
C PHE A 88 -15.10 18.33 -3.99
N ALA A 89 -14.91 19.17 -5.01
CA ALA A 89 -14.82 20.63 -4.87
C ALA A 89 -16.02 21.26 -4.14
N HIS A 90 -17.18 20.59 -4.19
CA HIS A 90 -18.39 21.00 -3.48
C HIS A 90 -18.22 21.06 -1.93
N VAL A 91 -17.26 20.33 -1.35
CA VAL A 91 -16.95 20.34 0.09
C VAL A 91 -16.41 21.69 0.54
N PHE A 92 -15.75 22.42 -0.36
CA PHE A 92 -15.08 23.68 -0.08
C PHE A 92 -15.86 24.93 -0.56
N VAL A 93 -17.14 24.77 -0.88
CA VAL A 93 -17.98 25.88 -1.36
C VAL A 93 -18.04 26.98 -0.30
N GLY A 94 -17.67 28.20 -0.69
CA GLY A 94 -17.65 29.37 0.19
C GLY A 94 -16.29 29.65 0.84
N MET A 95 -15.30 28.78 0.65
CA MET A 95 -13.91 29.04 1.07
C MET A 95 -13.10 29.71 -0.05
N SER A 96 -12.18 30.58 0.32
CA SER A 96 -11.18 31.13 -0.59
C SER A 96 -10.09 30.09 -0.90
N ALA A 97 -9.37 30.26 -2.01
CA ALA A 97 -8.30 29.34 -2.39
C ALA A 97 -7.21 29.18 -1.31
N GLN A 98 -6.91 30.25 -0.56
CA GLN A 98 -5.92 30.22 0.53
C GLN A 98 -6.42 29.42 1.73
N GLU A 99 -7.71 29.50 2.06
CA GLU A 99 -8.30 28.70 3.13
C GLU A 99 -8.39 27.23 2.74
N ILE A 100 -8.64 26.93 1.46
CA ILE A 100 -8.62 25.56 0.93
C ILE A 100 -7.21 24.98 1.02
N GLU A 101 -6.19 25.72 0.60
CA GLU A 101 -4.78 25.29 0.70
C GLU A 101 -4.39 25.02 2.16
N LEU A 102 -4.78 25.89 3.09
CA LEU A 102 -4.51 25.72 4.52
C LEU A 102 -5.25 24.50 5.11
N ALA A 103 -6.52 24.31 4.76
CA ALA A 103 -7.32 23.18 5.22
C ALA A 103 -6.74 21.83 4.75
N ARG A 104 -6.01 21.86 3.64
CA ARG A 104 -5.45 20.68 2.97
C ARG A 104 -3.95 20.46 3.22
N ALA A 105 -3.29 21.33 3.96
CA ALA A 105 -1.83 21.31 4.13
C ALA A 105 -1.29 19.97 4.67
N ASP A 106 -2.13 19.23 5.39
CA ASP A 106 -1.78 17.95 6.00
C ASP A 106 -2.45 16.73 5.32
N GLU A 107 -3.09 16.93 4.15
CA GLU A 107 -3.65 15.84 3.38
C GLU A 107 -2.56 14.94 2.84
N SER A 108 -2.83 13.64 2.87
CA SER A 108 -1.86 12.68 2.36
C SER A 108 -2.51 11.35 2.00
N LEU A 109 -1.77 10.65 1.15
CA LEU A 109 -2.17 9.38 0.60
C LEU A 109 -1.04 8.37 0.84
N SER A 110 -1.41 7.21 1.35
CA SER A 110 -0.55 6.03 1.44
C SER A 110 -1.27 4.80 0.88
N ILE A 111 -0.55 3.69 0.75
CA ILE A 111 -1.15 2.43 0.31
C ILE A 111 -0.75 1.30 1.25
N VAL A 112 -1.60 0.27 1.29
CA VAL A 112 -1.28 -1.03 1.87
C VAL A 112 -1.19 -2.03 0.73
N PRO A 113 0.01 -2.48 0.34
CA PRO A 113 0.15 -3.55 -0.64
C PRO A 113 -0.49 -4.83 -0.09
N HIS A 114 -1.31 -5.49 -0.91
CA HIS A 114 -1.72 -6.85 -0.62
C HIS A 114 -0.54 -7.77 -0.90
N LEU A 115 -0.12 -8.53 0.10
CA LEU A 115 0.77 -9.67 -0.10
C LEU A 115 0.01 -10.73 -0.91
N MET A 116 0.05 -10.63 -2.22
CA MET A 116 -0.13 -11.81 -3.04
C MET A 116 1.12 -12.65 -2.87
N GLU A 117 1.11 -13.57 -1.90
CA GLU A 117 2.03 -14.70 -1.88
C GLU A 117 1.76 -15.55 -3.12
N VAL A 118 2.31 -15.14 -4.25
CA VAL A 118 2.69 -16.11 -5.28
C VAL A 118 4.14 -16.43 -4.96
N PRO A 119 4.45 -17.57 -4.33
CA PRO A 119 5.81 -17.90 -3.98
C PRO A 119 6.66 -17.86 -5.25
N ALA A 120 7.58 -16.91 -5.36
CA ALA A 120 8.48 -16.79 -6.50
C ALA A 120 9.27 -18.08 -6.76
N ARG A 121 9.42 -18.94 -5.73
CA ARG A 121 9.98 -20.30 -5.83
C ARG A 121 9.18 -21.22 -6.77
N LEU A 122 7.85 -21.11 -6.83
CA LEU A 122 7.02 -21.93 -7.73
C LEU A 122 7.09 -21.47 -9.19
N LEU A 123 7.38 -20.19 -9.44
CA LEU A 123 7.61 -19.68 -10.80
C LEU A 123 9.03 -19.96 -11.30
N SER A 124 10.02 -20.10 -10.40
CA SER A 124 11.39 -20.46 -10.80
C SER A 124 11.55 -21.91 -11.23
N GLU A 125 10.67 -22.82 -10.79
CA GLU A 125 10.63 -24.21 -11.26
C GLU A 125 9.94 -24.36 -12.63
N ALA A 126 9.11 -23.39 -13.03
CA ALA A 126 8.51 -23.33 -14.36
C ALA A 126 9.47 -22.74 -15.43
N ARG A 127 10.79 -22.92 -15.26
CA ARG A 127 11.78 -22.51 -16.26
C ARG A 127 11.83 -23.51 -17.42
N VAL A 128 11.28 -23.05 -18.55
CA VAL A 128 11.68 -23.33 -19.95
C VAL A 128 11.75 -24.81 -20.36
N GLY A 129 10.69 -25.30 -21.00
CA GLY A 129 10.72 -26.56 -21.76
C GLY A 129 9.50 -27.46 -21.62
N LEU A 130 8.57 -27.18 -20.70
CA LEU A 130 7.37 -28.00 -20.53
C LEU A 130 6.24 -27.55 -21.46
N PRO A 131 5.46 -28.48 -22.06
CA PRO A 131 4.27 -28.13 -22.82
C PRO A 131 3.24 -27.45 -21.91
N TRP A 132 2.50 -26.48 -22.47
CA TRP A 132 1.55 -25.61 -21.76
C TRP A 132 0.58 -26.36 -20.83
N SER A 133 0.17 -27.59 -21.20
CA SER A 133 -0.69 -28.45 -20.39
C SER A 133 -0.06 -28.86 -19.05
N ALA A 134 1.25 -29.12 -19.02
CA ALA A 134 1.97 -29.46 -17.80
C ALA A 134 2.15 -28.24 -16.90
N THR A 135 2.39 -27.05 -17.47
CA THR A 135 2.46 -25.80 -16.72
C THR A 135 1.12 -25.46 -16.07
N ALA A 136 0.01 -25.65 -16.79
CA ALA A 136 -1.32 -25.43 -16.25
C ALA A 136 -1.63 -26.39 -15.07
N ALA A 137 -1.26 -27.66 -15.18
CA ALA A 137 -1.47 -28.64 -14.11
C ALA A 137 -0.66 -28.33 -12.83
N VAL A 138 0.57 -27.82 -12.97
CA VAL A 138 1.41 -27.39 -11.84
C VAL A 138 0.84 -26.13 -11.20
N VAL A 139 0.38 -25.16 -11.99
CA VAL A 139 -0.25 -23.94 -11.48
C VAL A 139 -1.57 -24.24 -10.76
N VAL A 140 -2.41 -25.14 -11.29
CA VAL A 140 -3.68 -25.53 -10.66
C VAL A 140 -3.43 -26.35 -9.39
N SER A 141 -2.45 -27.27 -9.40
CA SER A 141 -2.07 -28.04 -8.21
C SER A 141 -1.49 -27.16 -7.11
N ALA A 142 -0.66 -26.18 -7.46
CA ALA A 142 -0.12 -25.21 -6.53
C ALA A 142 -1.22 -24.31 -5.93
N ALA A 143 -2.16 -23.85 -6.76
CA ALA A 143 -3.32 -23.08 -6.30
C ALA A 143 -4.24 -23.90 -5.37
N ALA A 144 -4.43 -25.20 -5.66
CA ALA A 144 -5.20 -26.10 -4.80
C ALA A 144 -4.50 -26.36 -3.46
N GLN A 145 -3.17 -26.53 -3.44
CA GLN A 145 -2.42 -26.71 -2.20
C GLN A 145 -2.38 -25.44 -1.35
N ALA A 146 -2.26 -24.26 -1.96
CA ALA A 146 -2.34 -22.97 -1.26
C ALA A 146 -3.73 -22.75 -0.63
N ALA A 147 -4.80 -23.26 -1.26
CA ALA A 147 -6.15 -23.21 -0.70
C ALA A 147 -6.39 -24.22 0.45
N MET A 148 -5.53 -25.22 0.64
CA MET A 148 -5.65 -26.22 1.72
C MET A 148 -4.84 -25.90 2.97
N VAL A 149 -4.08 -24.80 2.99
CA VAL A 149 -3.39 -24.35 4.22
C VAL A 149 -4.37 -23.46 5.01
N PRO A 150 -4.95 -23.93 6.12
CA PRO A 150 -5.74 -23.05 6.97
C PRO A 150 -4.83 -21.96 7.56
N PRO A 151 -5.35 -20.75 7.82
CA PRO A 151 -4.57 -19.70 8.45
C PRO A 151 -4.05 -20.20 9.80
N THR A 152 -2.74 -20.27 9.95
CA THR A 152 -2.08 -20.45 11.24
C THR A 152 -2.37 -19.24 12.11
N SER A 153 -3.48 -19.33 12.83
CA SER A 153 -3.72 -18.63 14.09
C SER A 153 -2.54 -18.94 15.02
N MET A 154 -1.56 -18.03 15.07
CA MET A 154 -0.58 -18.01 16.15
C MET A 154 -1.27 -17.44 17.38
N LEU A 155 -1.98 -18.32 18.08
CA LEU A 155 -2.26 -18.24 19.50
C LEU A 155 -0.94 -18.19 20.27
N SER A 156 -0.51 -17.01 20.72
CA SER A 156 0.42 -16.90 21.85
C SER A 156 -0.40 -16.68 23.12
N HIS A 157 -0.69 -17.80 23.78
CA HIS A 157 -1.24 -17.87 25.13
C HIS A 157 -0.35 -17.13 26.14
N MET A 158 -0.96 -16.25 26.96
CA MET A 158 -0.44 -15.92 28.28
C MET A 158 -0.38 -17.17 29.17
N PRO A 159 0.56 -17.21 30.13
CA PRO A 159 0.30 -17.82 31.42
C PRO A 159 0.45 -16.79 32.54
N THR A 160 -0.67 -16.38 33.12
CA THR A 160 -0.75 -15.93 34.50
C THR A 160 -0.71 -17.15 35.42
N LEU A 161 0.30 -17.23 36.28
CA LEU A 161 0.24 -18.02 37.52
C LEU A 161 0.89 -17.22 38.64
N ALA A 162 0.04 -16.69 39.51
CA ALA A 162 0.41 -16.19 40.82
C ALA A 162 0.62 -17.36 41.78
N HIS A 163 1.73 -17.41 42.50
CA HIS A 163 1.73 -17.86 43.89
C HIS A 163 2.90 -17.27 44.68
N ALA A 164 2.56 -16.79 45.87
CA ALA A 164 3.38 -16.07 46.82
C ALA A 164 4.27 -17.00 47.67
N ALA A 165 5.38 -16.45 48.19
CA ALA A 165 5.90 -16.60 49.56
C ALA A 165 7.40 -16.17 49.59
N MET A 166 7.76 -15.09 50.31
CA MET A 166 8.30 -15.12 51.70
C MET A 166 9.81 -15.50 51.69
N LEU A 167 10.80 -14.66 51.98
CA LEU A 167 11.24 -14.05 53.25
C LEU A 167 12.48 -13.18 52.90
N ALA A 168 12.55 -11.90 53.28
CA ALA A 168 13.24 -11.44 54.49
C ALA A 168 14.63 -12.08 54.76
N ARG A 169 15.69 -11.47 54.24
CA ARG A 169 16.87 -10.98 54.98
C ARG A 169 17.84 -10.24 54.07
#